data_AF-A0A165S2G5-F1
#
_entry.id   AF-A0A165S2G5-F1
#
_cell.length_a   1.000
_cell.length_b   1.000
_cell.length_c   1.000
_cell.angle_alpha   90.00
_cell.angle_beta   90.00
_cell.angle_gamma   90.00
#
_symmetry.space_group_name_H-M   'P 1'
#
loop_
_entity.id
_entity.type
_entity.pdbx_description
1 polymer ?
#
loop_
_entity_poly.entity_id
_entity_poly.type
_entity_poly.pdbx_seq_one_letter_code
_entity_poly.pdbx_strand_id
1 'polypeptide(L)'
;MSTAFSAAHRLYVKSLYKRYLKNSLDWCIRRDKWRAEALDIRAEFDRNRNVHDPRALASILAKAETELASKRHPDPYIPAPFPGGTKWERNMPPPMRPIVDHEAHGHH
;
A
#
# COMPACT_ATOMS: atom_id res chain seq x y z
N MET A 1 -11.89 4.19 24.57
CA MET A 1 -11.78 2.72 24.48
C MET A 1 -11.56 2.34 23.02
N SER A 2 -10.38 1.80 22.67
CA SER A 2 -10.12 1.30 21.31
C SER A 2 -10.99 0.07 21.07
N THR A 3 -12.02 0.18 20.23
CA THR A 3 -12.85 -0.96 19.88
C THR A 3 -12.10 -1.79 18.85
N ALA A 4 -11.67 -3.00 19.26
CA ALA A 4 -10.89 -3.92 18.42
C ALA A 4 -11.57 -4.23 17.06
N PHE A 5 -12.90 -4.17 17.02
CA PHE A 5 -13.73 -4.40 15.82
C PHE A 5 -14.36 -3.11 15.27
N SER A 6 -13.62 -2.00 15.33
CA SER A 6 -14.04 -0.70 14.81
C SER A 6 -14.01 -0.61 13.28
N ALA A 7 -14.55 0.49 12.74
CA ALA A 7 -14.36 0.85 11.33
C ALA A 7 -12.87 0.98 10.96
N ALA A 8 -12.03 1.49 11.87
CA ALA A 8 -10.59 1.60 11.67
C ALA A 8 -9.94 0.22 11.50
N HIS A 9 -10.34 -0.77 12.30
CA HIS A 9 -9.87 -2.15 12.14
C HIS A 9 -10.22 -2.72 10.76
N ARG A 10 -11.46 -2.50 10.28
CA ARG A 10 -11.87 -2.97 8.94
C ARG A 10 -11.04 -2.31 7.83
N LEU A 11 -10.72 -1.03 7.94
CA LEU A 11 -9.85 -0.33 6.98
C LEU A 11 -8.42 -0.87 7.02
N TYR A 12 -7.90 -1.13 8.22
CA TYR A 12 -6.57 -1.70 8.42
C TYR A 12 -6.45 -3.10 7.79
N VAL A 13 -7.39 -4.01 8.05
CA VAL A 13 -7.40 -5.35 7.45
C VAL A 13 -7.53 -5.29 5.93
N LYS A 14 -8.39 -4.41 5.40
CA LYS A 14 -8.50 -4.18 3.94
C LYS A 14 -7.18 -3.69 3.34
N SER A 15 -6.48 -2.78 4.02
CA SER A 15 -5.18 -2.28 3.60
C SER A 15 -4.12 -3.39 3.62
N LEU A 16 -4.07 -4.20 4.68
CA LEU A 16 -3.18 -5.35 4.80
C LEU A 16 -3.42 -6.37 3.68
N TYR A 17 -4.68 -6.74 3.42
CA TYR A 17 -5.06 -7.64 2.33
C TYR A 17 -4.61 -7.10 0.95
N LYS A 18 -4.83 -5.80 0.69
CA LYS A 18 -4.36 -5.15 -0.54
C LYS A 18 -2.85 -5.21 -0.67
N ARG A 19 -2.10 -4.98 0.43
CA ARG A 19 -0.63 -5.04 0.44
C ARG A 19 -0.13 -6.46 0.15
N TYR A 20 -0.76 -7.49 0.70
CA TYR A 20 -0.45 -8.90 0.42
C TYR A 20 -0.62 -9.23 -1.07
N LEU A 21 -1.78 -8.90 -1.65
CA LEU A 21 -2.05 -9.16 -3.07
C LEU A 21 -1.10 -8.41 -3.99
N LYS A 22 -0.78 -7.15 -3.66
CA LYS A 22 0.18 -6.35 -4.42
C LYS A 22 1.57 -6.97 -4.36
N ASN A 23 2.05 -7.31 -3.16
CA ASN A 23 3.37 -7.90 -2.98
C ASN A 23 3.51 -9.24 -3.71
N SER A 24 2.49 -10.13 -3.65
CA SER A 24 2.50 -11.37 -4.44
C SER A 24 2.52 -11.09 -5.95
N LEU A 25 1.81 -10.05 -6.43
CA LEU A 25 1.86 -9.66 -7.84
C LEU A 25 3.23 -9.12 -8.26
N ASP A 26 3.90 -8.38 -7.37
CA ASP A 26 5.25 -7.84 -7.63
C ASP A 26 6.26 -9.00 -7.84
N TRP A 27 6.10 -10.13 -7.14
CA TRP A 27 6.90 -11.34 -7.36
C TRP A 27 6.45 -12.18 -8.58
N CYS A 28 5.14 -12.39 -8.74
CA CYS A 28 4.59 -13.26 -9.78
C CYS A 28 3.93 -12.45 -10.90
N ILE A 29 4.73 -12.06 -11.91
CA ILE A 29 4.27 -11.29 -13.07
C ILE A 29 3.18 -12.04 -13.88
N ARG A 30 3.28 -13.37 -13.93
CA ARG A 30 2.38 -14.25 -14.68
C ARG A 30 1.01 -14.35 -14.03
N ARG A 31 -0.04 -13.82 -14.69
CA ARG A 31 -1.40 -13.72 -14.12
C ARG A 31 -2.11 -15.05 -13.88
N ASP A 32 -1.80 -16.06 -14.68
CA ASP A 32 -2.28 -17.44 -14.50
C ASP A 32 -1.84 -18.01 -13.15
N LYS A 33 -0.54 -17.90 -12.83
CA LYS A 33 0.01 -18.37 -11.55
C LYS A 33 -0.42 -17.49 -10.38
N TRP A 34 -0.36 -16.17 -10.55
CA TRP A 34 -0.75 -15.22 -9.50
C TRP A 34 -2.20 -15.41 -9.04
N ARG A 35 -3.13 -15.79 -9.92
CA ARG A 35 -4.53 -16.01 -9.51
C ARG A 35 -4.67 -17.15 -8.49
N ALA A 36 -3.88 -18.21 -8.61
CA ALA A 36 -3.86 -19.28 -7.62
C ALA A 36 -3.37 -18.75 -6.27
N GLU A 37 -2.24 -18.05 -6.25
CA GLU A 37 -1.70 -17.43 -5.03
C GLU A 37 -2.69 -16.43 -4.41
N ALA A 38 -3.37 -15.63 -5.22
CA ALA A 38 -4.36 -14.66 -4.74
C ALA A 38 -5.56 -15.35 -4.07
N LEU A 39 -5.99 -16.52 -4.55
CA LEU A 39 -7.03 -17.33 -3.92
C LEU A 39 -6.55 -17.92 -2.59
N ASP A 40 -5.29 -18.35 -2.51
CA ASP A 40 -4.71 -18.86 -1.27
C ASP A 40 -4.63 -17.76 -0.20
N ILE A 41 -4.17 -16.56 -0.58
CA ILE A 41 -4.18 -15.37 0.29
C ILE A 41 -5.61 -15.07 0.74
N ARG A 42 -6.60 -15.12 -0.17
CA ARG A 42 -8.00 -14.88 0.18
C ARG A 42 -8.51 -15.91 1.19
N ALA A 43 -8.24 -17.19 0.97
CA ALA A 43 -8.62 -18.27 1.86
C ALA A 43 -8.01 -18.09 3.26
N GLU A 44 -6.77 -17.63 3.36
CA GLU A 44 -6.13 -17.34 4.65
C GLU A 44 -6.82 -16.22 5.43
N PHE A 45 -7.19 -15.12 4.76
CA PHE A 45 -7.95 -14.05 5.39
C PHE A 45 -9.36 -14.51 5.79
N ASP A 46 -10.02 -15.33 4.98
CA ASP A 46 -11.35 -15.85 5.28
C ASP A 46 -11.32 -16.84 6.46
N ARG A 47 -10.27 -17.67 6.61
CA ARG A 47 -10.08 -18.54 7.79
C ARG A 47 -10.06 -17.76 9.10
N ASN A 48 -9.52 -16.54 9.11
CA ASN A 48 -9.38 -15.70 10.30
C ASN A 48 -10.51 -14.66 10.46
N ARG A 49 -11.56 -14.73 9.65
CA ARG A 49 -12.63 -13.72 9.60
C ARG A 49 -13.45 -13.61 10.89
N ASN A 50 -13.64 -14.72 11.60
CA ASN A 50 -14.53 -14.81 12.76
C ASN A 50 -13.76 -14.88 14.10
N VAL A 51 -12.57 -14.30 14.17
CA VAL A 51 -11.81 -14.20 15.42
C VAL A 51 -12.39 -13.08 16.28
N HIS A 52 -12.91 -13.41 17.45
CA HIS A 52 -13.56 -12.45 18.37
C HIS A 52 -12.67 -12.03 19.54
N ASP A 53 -11.62 -12.79 19.86
CA ASP A 53 -10.67 -12.40 20.90
C ASP A 53 -9.69 -11.33 20.38
N PRO A 54 -9.66 -10.12 20.98
CA PRO A 54 -8.74 -9.06 20.58
C PRO A 54 -7.26 -9.43 20.72
N ARG A 55 -6.89 -10.28 21.70
CA ARG A 55 -5.49 -10.67 21.91
C ARG A 55 -5.00 -11.61 20.82
N ALA A 56 -5.80 -12.64 20.52
CA ALA A 56 -5.55 -13.52 19.38
C ALA A 56 -5.46 -12.73 18.07
N LEU A 57 -6.37 -11.79 17.84
CA LEU A 57 -6.38 -10.94 16.65
C LEU A 57 -5.11 -10.10 16.51
N ALA A 58 -4.64 -9.48 17.59
CA ALA A 58 -3.41 -8.70 17.59
C ALA A 58 -2.19 -9.58 17.23
N SER A 59 -2.13 -10.80 17.76
CA SER A 59 -1.08 -11.77 17.45
C SER A 59 -1.09 -12.17 15.97
N ILE A 60 -2.27 -12.47 15.41
CA ILE A 60 -2.43 -12.82 13.99
C ILE A 60 -1.97 -11.66 13.08
N LEU A 61 -2.37 -10.43 13.39
CA LEU A 61 -1.98 -9.26 12.61
C LEU A 61 -0.48 -8.99 12.70
N ALA A 62 0.12 -9.10 13.89
CA ALA A 62 1.56 -8.93 14.07
C ALA A 62 2.37 -9.98 13.28
N LYS A 63 1.92 -11.24 13.31
CA LYS A 63 2.50 -12.31 12.50
C LYS A 63 2.39 -11.98 11.01
N ALA A 64 1.21 -11.58 10.54
CA ALA A 64 0.98 -11.25 9.14
C ALA A 64 1.82 -10.04 8.66
N GLU A 65 2.02 -9.01 9.49
CA GLU A 65 2.91 -7.89 9.15
C GLU A 65 4.38 -8.33 9.08
N THR A 66 4.81 -9.20 10.00
CA THR A 66 6.18 -9.74 10.03
C THR A 66 6.45 -10.57 8.77
N GLU A 67 5.53 -11.45 8.39
CA GLU A 67 5.63 -12.26 7.18
C GLU A 67 5.66 -11.38 5.92
N LEU A 68 4.78 -10.38 5.83
CA LEU A 68 4.75 -9.44 4.71
C LEU A 68 6.05 -8.62 4.61
N ALA A 69 6.62 -8.22 5.75
CA ALA A 69 7.90 -7.51 5.78
C ALA A 69 9.05 -8.41 5.30
N SER A 70 9.08 -9.67 5.73
CA SER A 70 10.14 -10.63 5.36
C SER A 70 10.14 -10.97 3.87
N LYS A 71 8.97 -10.99 3.23
CA LYS A 71 8.78 -11.36 1.81
C LYS A 71 8.56 -10.16 0.92
N ARG A 72 8.91 -8.95 1.36
CA ARG A 72 8.68 -7.73 0.60
C ARG A 72 9.56 -7.72 -0.65
N HIS A 73 8.96 -7.45 -1.82
CA HIS A 73 9.74 -7.28 -3.04
C HIS A 73 10.68 -6.06 -2.93
N PRO A 74 11.97 -6.16 -3.29
CA PRO A 74 12.92 -5.05 -3.14
C PRO A 74 12.61 -3.86 -4.06
N ASP A 75 12.05 -4.11 -5.25
CA ASP A 75 11.67 -3.09 -6.23
C ASP A 75 10.21 -3.28 -6.69
N PRO A 76 9.21 -2.88 -5.89
CA PRO A 76 7.81 -3.17 -6.18
C PRO A 76 7.30 -2.39 -7.40
N TYR A 77 6.28 -2.91 -8.10
CA TYR A 77 5.71 -2.19 -9.24
C TYR A 77 4.99 -0.90 -8.79
N ILE A 78 5.41 0.22 -9.36
CA ILE A 78 4.81 1.54 -9.16
C ILE A 78 4.30 2.04 -10.52
N PRO A 79 3.00 2.37 -10.64
CA PRO A 79 2.50 2.94 -11.89
C PRO A 79 3.22 4.26 -12.20
N ALA A 80 3.54 4.48 -13.48
CA ALA A 80 4.40 5.58 -13.90
C ALA A 80 4.04 6.98 -13.33
N PRO A 81 2.77 7.41 -13.24
CA PRO A 81 2.43 8.75 -12.76
C PRO A 81 2.23 8.84 -11.24
N PHE A 82 2.50 7.78 -10.47
CA PHE A 82 2.40 7.80 -9.00
C PHE A 82 3.74 8.16 -8.37
N PRO A 83 3.75 8.61 -7.09
CA PRO A 83 5.00 8.88 -6.37
C PRO A 83 5.97 7.69 -6.45
N GLY A 84 7.22 7.96 -6.84
CA GLY A 84 8.25 6.93 -7.07
C GLY A 84 8.17 6.23 -8.44
N GLY A 85 7.18 6.54 -9.27
CA GLY A 85 7.05 6.05 -10.64
C GLY A 85 7.90 6.86 -11.62
N THR A 86 8.19 6.28 -12.78
CA THR A 86 9.10 6.87 -13.78
C THR A 86 8.63 8.20 -14.38
N LYS A 87 7.32 8.48 -14.36
CA LYS A 87 6.68 9.70 -14.88
C LYS A 87 6.17 10.61 -13.76
N TRP A 88 6.50 10.33 -12.50
CA TRP A 88 6.15 11.21 -11.39
C TRP A 88 6.76 12.59 -11.61
N GLU A 89 5.96 13.65 -11.43
CA GLU A 89 6.41 15.04 -11.48
C GLU A 89 7.11 15.50 -12.77
N ARG A 90 7.09 14.68 -13.83
CA ARG A 90 7.79 14.98 -15.09
C ARG A 90 7.31 16.28 -15.75
N ASN A 91 6.00 16.53 -15.70
CA ASN A 91 5.34 17.71 -16.27
C ASN A 91 4.40 18.33 -15.23
N MET A 92 4.95 18.83 -14.12
CA MET A 92 4.14 19.59 -13.17
C MET A 92 3.62 20.88 -13.83
N PRO A 93 2.33 21.21 -13.67
CA PRO A 93 1.83 22.48 -14.16
C PRO A 93 2.59 23.60 -13.44
N PRO A 94 3.01 24.66 -14.17
CA PRO A 94 3.66 25.79 -13.52
C PRO A 94 2.70 26.39 -12.48
N PRO A 95 3.24 26.93 -11.38
CA PRO A 95 2.39 27.51 -10.36
C PRO A 95 1.74 28.77 -10.94
N MET A 96 0.41 28.86 -10.83
CA MET A 96 -0.39 30.01 -11.27
C MET A 96 -0.24 31.17 -10.28
N ARG A 97 0.97 31.72 -10.19
CA ARG A 97 1.31 32.86 -9.32
C ARG A 97 1.23 34.16 -10.13
N PRO A 98 1.01 35.32 -9.48
CA PRO A 98 1.20 36.60 -10.14
C PRO A 98 2.58 36.69 -10.80
N ILE A 99 2.65 37.37 -11.95
CA ILE A 99 3.92 37.61 -12.65
C ILE A 99 4.80 38.42 -11.70
N VAL A 100 5.96 37.86 -11.37
CA VAL A 100 6.97 38.56 -10.58
C VAL A 100 7.94 39.22 -11.56
N ASP A 101 8.02 40.55 -11.48
CA ASP A 101 9.09 41.30 -12.13
C ASP A 101 10.39 41.06 -11.37
N HIS A 102 11.24 40.21 -11.96
CA HIS A 102 12.53 39.83 -11.41
C HIS A 102 13.64 40.82 -11.78
N GLU A 103 13.38 41.77 -12.69
CA GLU A 103 14.34 42.80 -13.10
C GLU A 103 14.22 44.07 -12.24
N ALA A 104 13.04 44.33 -11.66
CA ALA A 104 12.81 45.47 -10.76
C ALA A 104 13.57 45.38 -9.41
N HIS A 105 13.93 44.18 -8.98
CA HIS A 105 14.70 43.96 -7.75
C HIS A 105 16.18 43.82 -8.12
N GLY A 106 16.87 44.96 -8.22
CA GLY A 106 18.31 44.98 -8.55
C GLY A 106 19.10 43.98 -7.70
N HIS A 107 19.88 43.13 -8.38
CA HIS A 107 20.84 42.26 -7.72
C HIS A 107 21.87 43.14 -6.99
N HIS A 108 21.73 43.26 -5.66
CA HIS A 108 22.74 43.86 -4.79
C HIS A 108 23.97 42.96 -4.67
#